data_AF-A0A1F6LTC4-F1
#
_entry.id   AF-A0A1F6LTC4-F1
#
_cell.length_a   1.000
_cell.length_b   1.000
_cell.length_c   1.000
_cell.angle_alpha   90.00
_cell.angle_beta   90.00
_cell.angle_gamma   90.00
#
_symmetry.space_group_name_H-M   'P 1'
#
loop_
_entity.id
_entity.type
_entity.pdbx_description
1 polymer ?
#
loop_
_entity_poly.entity_id
_entity_poly.type
_entity_poly.pdbx_seq_one_letter_code
_entity_poly.pdbx_strand_id
1 'polypeptide(L)'
;MTPPDFRSYEFAVVLHETLSRDRLLSLCQGFGLEFSGVRLKSVPAWDMACALADVFLESDREDQRVFIQALDAATGTLRENISRMTVREIEDNLSKPDKFGPGVRPGQIIYALRMDGRGGLARSARSMALALSAAKSLIPRESADSGKEESAEEAAPSKRIPPDVEESLKTAESDLAELKHLLAKSFRVDAREKQQLSELKLTVEQLKKDVHDRDEKLSGLRAEISRLQTDKANLTQELDALRARHDRGVSERDLRKAEYEREKLSEKVTKLEADLKVRAAAESALKEKSEENRRLADSLNRVHQEAEGLRRRLDTLNAKLTEKKDGARPPAARDPGRVVVLLDTHSLFFPARARNLRIDFQAFLAAATGNAKLGAAVAYVLERAGSNAAAFKRALEEFGYLVRSWTIDPGGPEPWLEALASDIRAYSPGSGKIVLASHTASLAPAVSEAVASGCVVTLAAFPSDAPQALKSAASDILPIGETLSMPAFHKTGGAY
;
A
#
# COMPACT_ATOMS: atom_id res chain seq x y z
N MET A 1 -12.78 -2.44 -3.45
CA MET A 1 -12.75 -2.30 -4.92
C MET A 1 -14.01 -1.59 -5.35
N THR A 2 -13.99 -0.83 -6.46
CA THR A 2 -15.23 -0.28 -7.05
C THR A 2 -15.98 -1.42 -7.75
N PRO A 3 -17.33 -1.52 -7.64
CA PRO A 3 -18.09 -2.52 -8.39
C PRO A 3 -17.92 -2.30 -9.91
N PRO A 4 -17.86 -3.37 -10.71
CA PRO A 4 -17.78 -3.28 -12.17
C PRO A 4 -19.10 -2.76 -12.78
N ASP A 5 -18.98 -1.76 -13.66
CA ASP A 5 -20.07 -1.18 -14.45
C ASP A 5 -20.68 -2.22 -15.42
N PHE A 6 -21.79 -2.85 -15.04
CA PHE A 6 -22.56 -3.80 -15.86
C PHE A 6 -23.99 -3.30 -16.10
N ARG A 7 -24.59 -3.71 -17.22
CA ARG A 7 -26.05 -3.63 -17.43
C ARG A 7 -26.72 -4.88 -16.83
N SER A 8 -27.98 -4.80 -16.39
CA SER A 8 -28.73 -5.92 -15.77
C SER A 8 -28.55 -7.23 -16.57
N TYR A 9 -28.87 -7.21 -17.86
CA TYR A 9 -28.75 -8.39 -18.73
C TYR A 9 -27.30 -8.90 -18.88
N GLU A 10 -26.30 -8.02 -18.95
CA GLU A 10 -24.88 -8.43 -18.96
C GLU A 10 -24.50 -9.14 -17.65
N PHE A 11 -25.00 -8.64 -16.51
CA PHE A 11 -24.72 -9.23 -15.21
C PHE A 11 -25.49 -10.52 -14.96
N ALA A 12 -26.74 -10.64 -15.43
CA ALA A 12 -27.50 -11.89 -15.43
C ALA A 12 -26.79 -13.00 -16.23
N VAL A 13 -26.22 -12.66 -17.39
CA VAL A 13 -25.36 -13.57 -18.16
C VAL A 13 -24.13 -13.99 -17.36
N VAL A 14 -23.44 -13.05 -16.71
CA VAL A 14 -22.27 -13.35 -15.86
C VAL A 14 -22.64 -14.26 -14.68
N LEU A 15 -23.73 -13.96 -13.95
CA LEU A 15 -24.21 -14.77 -12.82
C LEU A 15 -24.56 -16.20 -13.26
N HIS A 16 -25.33 -16.35 -14.34
CA HIS A 16 -25.75 -17.67 -14.87
C HIS A 16 -24.56 -18.55 -15.31
N GLU A 17 -23.58 -17.94 -15.97
CA GLU A 17 -22.42 -18.68 -16.50
C GLU A 17 -21.31 -18.88 -15.47
N THR A 18 -21.26 -18.10 -14.39
CA THR A 18 -20.20 -18.17 -13.37
C THR A 18 -20.59 -19.00 -12.15
N LEU A 19 -21.86 -18.96 -11.75
CA LEU A 19 -22.32 -19.57 -10.49
C LEU A 19 -23.08 -20.88 -10.74
N SER A 20 -22.94 -21.84 -9.83
CA SER A 20 -23.76 -23.06 -9.85
C SER A 20 -25.21 -22.75 -9.50
N ARG A 21 -26.14 -23.63 -9.92
CA ARG A 21 -27.57 -23.51 -9.58
C ARG A 21 -27.79 -23.40 -8.07
N ASP A 22 -27.05 -24.14 -7.26
CA ASP A 22 -27.16 -24.11 -5.79
C ASP A 22 -26.60 -22.82 -5.18
N ARG A 23 -25.60 -22.20 -5.83
CA ARG A 23 -25.07 -20.90 -5.39
C ARG A 23 -26.01 -19.76 -5.77
N LEU A 24 -26.64 -19.80 -6.94
CA LEU A 24 -27.72 -18.89 -7.32
C LEU A 24 -28.91 -19.04 -6.36
N LEU A 25 -29.34 -20.27 -6.07
CA LEU A 25 -30.40 -20.58 -5.10
C LEU A 25 -30.09 -19.99 -3.71
N SER A 26 -28.85 -20.15 -3.23
CA SER A 26 -28.40 -19.60 -1.95
C SER A 26 -28.39 -18.07 -1.91
N LEU A 27 -28.04 -17.41 -3.03
CA LEU A 27 -28.12 -15.96 -3.15
C LEU A 27 -29.58 -15.47 -3.16
N CYS A 28 -30.47 -16.13 -3.93
CA CYS A 28 -31.90 -15.82 -3.92
C CYS A 28 -32.51 -15.95 -2.51
N GLN A 29 -32.09 -16.96 -1.75
CA GLN A 29 -32.51 -17.13 -0.35
C GLN A 29 -31.94 -16.04 0.57
N GLY A 30 -30.67 -15.65 0.39
CA GLY A 30 -30.05 -14.58 1.18
C GLY A 30 -30.67 -13.20 0.96
N PHE A 31 -31.12 -12.91 -0.27
CA PHE A 31 -31.81 -11.67 -0.64
C PHE A 31 -33.35 -11.76 -0.59
N GLY A 32 -33.91 -12.84 -0.05
CA GLY A 32 -35.36 -12.99 0.15
C GLY A 32 -36.20 -13.00 -1.13
N LEU A 33 -35.64 -13.41 -2.28
CA LEU A 33 -36.34 -13.38 -3.57
C LEU A 33 -37.45 -14.44 -3.66
N GLU A 34 -38.69 -13.96 -3.76
CA GLU A 34 -39.88 -14.79 -4.00
C GLU A 34 -40.28 -14.82 -5.48
N PHE A 35 -40.81 -15.96 -5.94
CA PHE A 35 -41.28 -16.17 -7.31
C PHE A 35 -42.74 -16.64 -7.28
N SER A 36 -43.65 -15.84 -7.85
CA SER A 36 -45.09 -16.07 -7.72
C SER A 36 -45.51 -17.47 -8.21
N GLY A 37 -46.21 -18.21 -7.35
CA GLY A 37 -46.74 -19.54 -7.64
C GLY A 37 -45.70 -20.68 -7.74
N VAL A 38 -44.39 -20.41 -7.64
CA VAL A 38 -43.33 -21.40 -7.90
C VAL A 38 -42.38 -21.51 -6.72
N ARG A 39 -42.15 -22.74 -6.23
CA ARG A 39 -41.12 -23.00 -5.21
C ARG A 39 -39.75 -22.62 -5.78
N LEU A 40 -38.95 -21.84 -5.04
CA LEU A 40 -37.64 -21.33 -5.50
C LEU A 40 -36.71 -22.42 -6.08
N LYS A 41 -36.72 -23.64 -5.51
CA LYS A 41 -35.96 -24.81 -6.03
C LYS A 41 -36.36 -25.27 -7.44
N SER A 42 -37.54 -24.89 -7.92
CA SER A 42 -38.09 -25.21 -9.24
C SER A 42 -37.91 -24.08 -10.27
N VAL A 43 -37.52 -22.87 -9.84
CA VAL A 43 -37.29 -21.72 -10.75
C VAL A 43 -36.09 -22.02 -11.67
N PRO A 44 -36.13 -21.73 -12.98
CA PRO A 44 -34.99 -21.88 -13.87
C PRO A 44 -33.76 -21.09 -13.40
N ALA A 45 -32.55 -21.61 -13.68
CA ALA A 45 -31.31 -20.94 -13.26
C ALA A 45 -31.14 -19.55 -13.90
N TRP A 46 -31.65 -19.39 -15.12
CA TRP A 46 -31.68 -18.12 -15.85
C TRP A 46 -32.54 -17.06 -15.17
N ASP A 47 -33.76 -17.43 -14.77
CA ASP A 47 -34.71 -16.48 -14.17
C ASP A 47 -34.24 -16.05 -12.76
N MET A 48 -33.62 -16.96 -12.00
CA MET A 48 -32.90 -16.62 -10.76
C MET A 48 -31.74 -15.64 -11.02
N ALA A 49 -30.94 -15.86 -12.07
CA ALA A 49 -29.83 -14.98 -12.42
C ALA A 49 -30.29 -13.59 -12.91
N CYS A 50 -31.46 -13.48 -13.54
CA CYS A 50 -32.06 -12.19 -13.91
C CYS A 50 -32.51 -11.41 -12.67
N ALA A 51 -33.33 -12.00 -11.80
CA ALA A 51 -33.81 -11.34 -10.58
C ALA A 51 -32.65 -10.92 -9.66
N LEU A 52 -31.61 -11.75 -9.54
CA LEU A 52 -30.38 -11.40 -8.81
C LEU A 52 -29.57 -10.27 -9.47
N ALA A 53 -29.68 -10.07 -10.78
CA ALA A 53 -28.99 -8.98 -11.47
C ALA A 53 -29.68 -7.63 -11.29
N ASP A 54 -31.01 -7.62 -11.25
CA ASP A 54 -31.78 -6.41 -10.94
C ASP A 54 -31.55 -5.98 -9.49
N VAL A 55 -31.60 -6.93 -8.53
CA VAL A 55 -31.22 -6.68 -7.12
C VAL A 55 -29.82 -6.06 -7.03
N PHE A 56 -28.80 -6.61 -7.71
CA PHE A 56 -27.44 -6.07 -7.66
C PHE A 56 -27.33 -4.58 -8.09
N LEU A 57 -28.19 -4.12 -9.00
CA LEU A 57 -28.19 -2.72 -9.46
C LEU A 57 -28.93 -1.77 -8.52
N GLU A 58 -29.93 -2.26 -7.79
CA GLU A 58 -30.72 -1.49 -6.82
C GLU A 58 -30.10 -1.52 -5.41
N SER A 59 -29.35 -2.57 -5.08
CA SER A 59 -28.60 -2.77 -3.83
C SER A 59 -27.43 -1.80 -3.63
N ASP A 60 -27.03 -1.64 -2.36
CA ASP A 60 -25.90 -0.82 -1.97
C ASP A 60 -24.52 -1.52 -2.11
N ARG A 61 -23.45 -0.84 -1.65
CA ARG A 61 -22.06 -1.33 -1.73
C ARG A 61 -21.69 -2.42 -0.72
N GLU A 62 -22.55 -2.73 0.23
CA GLU A 62 -22.40 -3.83 1.19
C GLU A 62 -23.05 -5.08 0.59
N ASP A 63 -24.29 -4.98 0.09
CA ASP A 63 -24.99 -6.03 -0.64
C ASP A 63 -24.24 -6.47 -1.91
N GLN A 64 -23.84 -5.51 -2.76
CA GLN A 64 -23.06 -5.77 -3.98
C GLN A 64 -21.77 -6.55 -3.69
N ARG A 65 -21.22 -6.44 -2.47
CA ARG A 65 -20.03 -7.18 -2.03
C ARG A 65 -20.28 -8.68 -1.93
N VAL A 66 -21.50 -9.11 -1.59
CA VAL A 66 -21.89 -10.53 -1.48
C VAL A 66 -21.83 -11.20 -2.86
N PHE A 67 -22.33 -10.52 -3.90
CA PHE A 67 -22.24 -10.96 -5.29
C PHE A 67 -20.78 -11.04 -5.77
N ILE A 68 -20.00 -9.97 -5.53
CA ILE A 68 -18.57 -9.92 -5.88
C ILE A 68 -17.78 -11.04 -5.19
N GLN A 69 -18.04 -11.32 -3.91
CA GLN A 69 -17.42 -12.44 -3.19
C GLN A 69 -17.80 -13.81 -3.79
N ALA A 70 -19.06 -14.00 -4.19
CA ALA A 70 -19.49 -15.24 -4.84
C ALA A 70 -18.82 -15.44 -6.21
N LEU A 71 -18.69 -14.37 -7.00
CA LEU A 71 -18.04 -14.40 -8.31
C LEU A 71 -16.52 -14.55 -8.20
N ASP A 72 -15.87 -13.90 -7.23
CA ASP A 72 -14.44 -14.07 -6.96
C ASP A 72 -14.11 -15.49 -6.50
N ALA A 73 -14.90 -16.08 -5.60
CA ALA A 73 -14.73 -17.48 -5.21
C ALA A 73 -14.90 -18.46 -6.40
N ALA A 74 -15.79 -18.14 -7.34
CA ALA A 74 -16.03 -18.95 -8.54
C ALA A 74 -15.05 -18.68 -9.71
N THR A 75 -14.14 -17.70 -9.58
CA THR A 75 -13.20 -17.31 -10.66
C THR A 75 -11.75 -17.12 -10.22
N GLY A 76 -11.39 -17.31 -8.95
CA GLY A 76 -10.04 -17.05 -8.41
C GLY A 76 -8.89 -17.62 -9.26
N THR A 77 -8.89 -18.92 -9.53
CA THR A 77 -7.87 -19.59 -10.35
C THR A 77 -7.82 -19.05 -11.79
N LEU A 78 -8.98 -18.70 -12.37
CA LEU A 78 -9.06 -18.10 -13.70
C LEU A 78 -8.49 -16.68 -13.71
N ARG A 79 -8.78 -15.87 -12.69
CA ARG A 79 -8.21 -14.52 -12.52
C ARG A 79 -6.69 -14.58 -12.34
N GLU A 80 -6.16 -15.59 -11.63
CA GLU A 80 -4.72 -15.81 -11.50
C GLU A 80 -4.06 -16.28 -12.80
N ASN A 81 -4.72 -17.13 -13.59
CA ASN A 81 -4.23 -17.50 -14.92
C ASN A 81 -4.21 -16.27 -15.85
N ILE A 82 -5.29 -15.50 -15.90
CA ILE A 82 -5.43 -14.31 -16.75
C ILE A 82 -4.43 -13.21 -16.38
N SER A 83 -4.12 -12.99 -15.09
CA SER A 83 -3.15 -11.98 -14.69
C SER A 83 -1.70 -12.31 -15.13
N ARG A 84 -1.40 -13.60 -15.34
CA ARG A 84 -0.10 -14.08 -15.86
C ARG A 84 0.00 -14.01 -17.39
N MET A 85 -1.13 -14.03 -18.11
CA MET A 85 -1.19 -13.89 -19.58
C MET A 85 -1.02 -12.43 -20.00
N THR A 86 -0.45 -12.17 -21.18
CA THR A 86 -0.47 -10.83 -21.80
C THR A 86 -1.85 -10.49 -22.35
N VAL A 87 -2.14 -9.19 -22.54
CA VAL A 87 -3.40 -8.71 -23.16
C VAL A 87 -3.65 -9.37 -24.52
N ARG A 88 -2.59 -9.53 -25.32
CA ARG A 88 -2.67 -10.18 -26.63
C ARG A 88 -3.00 -11.67 -26.53
N GLU A 89 -2.32 -12.41 -25.66
CA GLU A 89 -2.63 -13.84 -25.44
C GLU A 89 -4.05 -14.05 -24.92
N ILE A 90 -4.58 -13.11 -24.14
CA ILE A 90 -5.98 -13.13 -23.73
C ILE A 90 -6.88 -12.96 -24.96
N GLU A 91 -6.65 -11.93 -25.78
CA GLU A 91 -7.45 -11.60 -26.96
C GLU A 91 -7.42 -12.73 -28.02
N ASP A 92 -6.23 -13.30 -28.30
CA ASP A 92 -6.02 -14.45 -29.20
C ASP A 92 -6.76 -15.73 -28.72
N ASN A 93 -7.13 -15.80 -27.43
CA ASN A 93 -7.82 -16.93 -26.80
C ASN A 93 -9.32 -16.68 -26.52
N LEU A 94 -9.87 -15.46 -26.67
CA LEU A 94 -11.29 -15.17 -26.38
C LEU A 94 -12.26 -16.06 -27.16
N SER A 95 -11.91 -16.42 -28.40
CA SER A 95 -12.70 -17.33 -29.25
C SER A 95 -12.58 -18.81 -28.87
N LYS A 96 -11.80 -19.16 -27.84
CA LYS A 96 -11.41 -20.55 -27.49
C LYS A 96 -11.41 -20.73 -25.95
N PRO A 97 -12.58 -20.82 -25.28
CA PRO A 97 -12.69 -20.82 -23.82
C PRO A 97 -11.78 -21.82 -23.10
N ASP A 98 -11.59 -23.02 -23.66
CA ASP A 98 -10.72 -24.07 -23.10
C ASP A 98 -9.25 -23.64 -22.89
N LYS A 99 -8.80 -22.59 -23.61
CA LYS A 99 -7.45 -22.04 -23.47
C LYS A 99 -7.23 -21.28 -22.16
N PHE A 100 -8.30 -20.86 -21.49
CA PHE A 100 -8.23 -20.31 -20.13
C PHE A 100 -8.28 -21.38 -19.04
N GLY A 101 -8.71 -22.61 -19.39
CA GLY A 101 -8.76 -23.78 -18.52
C GLY A 101 -9.88 -24.75 -18.94
N PRO A 102 -9.77 -26.04 -18.60
CA PRO A 102 -10.80 -27.02 -18.92
C PRO A 102 -12.11 -26.68 -18.20
N GLY A 103 -13.21 -26.61 -18.96
CA GLY A 103 -14.55 -26.32 -18.42
C GLY A 103 -14.80 -24.85 -18.05
N VAL A 104 -13.89 -23.93 -18.38
CA VAL A 104 -14.08 -22.49 -18.15
C VAL A 104 -15.22 -21.96 -19.03
N ARG A 105 -16.22 -21.35 -18.40
CA ARG A 105 -17.41 -20.80 -19.07
C ARG A 105 -17.22 -19.34 -19.49
N PRO A 106 -17.86 -18.88 -20.59
CA PRO A 106 -17.73 -17.50 -21.08
C PRO A 106 -18.00 -16.39 -20.04
N GLY A 107 -18.96 -16.56 -19.13
CA GLY A 107 -19.22 -15.56 -18.08
C GLY A 107 -18.11 -15.43 -17.04
N GLN A 108 -17.41 -16.53 -16.73
CA GLN A 108 -16.24 -16.50 -15.85
C GLN A 108 -15.12 -15.65 -16.48
N ILE A 109 -14.92 -15.79 -17.80
CA ILE A 109 -13.97 -14.99 -18.57
C ILE A 109 -14.40 -13.51 -18.56
N ILE A 110 -15.67 -13.21 -18.89
CA ILE A 110 -16.21 -11.83 -18.88
C ILE A 110 -15.99 -11.17 -17.51
N TYR A 111 -16.29 -11.86 -16.41
CA TYR A 111 -16.07 -11.34 -15.07
C TYR A 111 -14.59 -11.12 -14.75
N ALA A 112 -13.74 -12.14 -14.99
CA ALA A 112 -12.31 -12.04 -14.73
C ALA A 112 -11.65 -10.87 -15.47
N LEU A 113 -12.03 -10.64 -16.74
CA LEU A 113 -11.52 -9.54 -17.57
C LEU A 113 -12.04 -8.16 -17.15
N ARG A 114 -13.25 -8.06 -16.55
CA ARG A 114 -13.72 -6.81 -15.92
C ARG A 114 -12.96 -6.50 -14.62
N MET A 115 -12.54 -7.53 -13.88
CA MET A 115 -11.86 -7.43 -12.58
C MET A 115 -10.32 -7.42 -12.65
N ASP A 116 -9.76 -7.48 -13.87
CA ASP A 116 -8.32 -7.49 -14.15
C ASP A 116 -7.68 -6.08 -14.08
N GLY A 117 -8.41 -5.05 -14.50
CA GLY A 117 -7.97 -3.65 -14.44
C GLY A 117 -7.10 -3.17 -15.62
N ARG A 118 -6.55 -4.04 -16.48
CA ARG A 118 -5.86 -3.60 -17.71
C ARG A 118 -6.88 -3.06 -18.71
N GLY A 119 -6.90 -1.73 -18.89
CA GLY A 119 -8.00 -0.98 -19.52
C GLY A 119 -8.45 -1.40 -20.93
N GLY A 120 -7.61 -2.12 -21.70
CA GLY A 120 -8.03 -2.72 -22.97
C GLY A 120 -9.10 -3.79 -22.80
N LEU A 121 -8.91 -4.71 -21.85
CA LEU A 121 -9.71 -5.92 -21.65
C LEU A 121 -11.17 -5.60 -21.24
N ALA A 122 -11.40 -4.44 -20.62
CA ALA A 122 -12.75 -3.97 -20.30
C ALA A 122 -13.60 -3.61 -21.54
N ARG A 123 -13.02 -3.50 -22.73
CA ARG A 123 -13.77 -3.44 -24.00
C ARG A 123 -14.05 -4.84 -24.53
N SER A 124 -13.04 -5.70 -24.53
CA SER A 124 -13.11 -7.09 -25.02
C SER A 124 -14.13 -7.90 -24.21
N ALA A 125 -14.19 -7.73 -22.89
CA ALA A 125 -15.22 -8.29 -22.00
C ALA A 125 -16.64 -7.82 -22.32
N ARG A 126 -16.83 -6.54 -22.68
CA ARG A 126 -18.15 -6.01 -23.11
C ARG A 126 -18.58 -6.57 -24.46
N SER A 127 -17.66 -6.64 -25.42
CA SER A 127 -17.92 -7.28 -26.72
C SER A 127 -18.36 -8.74 -26.56
N MET A 128 -17.66 -9.49 -25.69
CA MET A 128 -17.98 -10.88 -25.37
C MET A 128 -19.33 -11.02 -24.66
N ALA A 129 -19.65 -10.14 -23.70
CA ALA A 129 -20.95 -10.12 -23.02
C ALA A 129 -22.12 -9.83 -23.99
N LEU A 130 -21.96 -8.87 -24.91
CA LEU A 130 -22.96 -8.54 -25.92
C LEU A 130 -23.15 -9.68 -26.93
N ALA A 131 -22.08 -10.31 -27.41
CA ALA A 131 -22.16 -11.46 -28.32
C ALA A 131 -22.86 -12.67 -27.66
N LEU A 132 -22.52 -12.97 -26.40
CA LEU A 132 -23.12 -14.03 -25.62
C LEU A 132 -24.60 -13.76 -25.29
N SER A 133 -24.95 -12.49 -25.06
CA SER A 133 -26.34 -12.03 -24.88
C SER A 133 -27.16 -12.22 -26.15
N ALA A 134 -26.63 -11.80 -27.30
CA ALA A 134 -27.29 -11.99 -28.59
C ALA A 134 -27.49 -13.47 -28.90
N ALA A 135 -26.46 -14.31 -28.72
CA ALA A 135 -26.57 -15.76 -28.92
C ALA A 135 -27.67 -16.41 -28.07
N LYS A 136 -27.83 -16.01 -26.80
CA LYS A 136 -28.90 -16.52 -25.92
C LYS A 136 -30.30 -16.03 -26.32
N SER A 137 -30.43 -14.82 -26.88
CA SER A 137 -31.71 -14.30 -27.35
C SER A 137 -32.27 -15.00 -28.60
N LEU A 138 -31.45 -15.77 -29.31
CA LEU A 138 -31.79 -16.42 -30.58
C LEU A 138 -32.23 -17.88 -30.46
N ILE A 139 -32.28 -18.45 -29.25
CA ILE A 139 -32.68 -19.85 -29.03
C ILE A 139 -34.22 -19.92 -28.96
N PRO A 140 -34.92 -20.58 -29.90
CA PRO A 140 -36.37 -20.75 -29.83
C PRO A 140 -36.76 -21.66 -28.65
N ARG A 141 -37.89 -21.36 -28.00
CA ARG A 141 -38.51 -22.27 -27.04
C ARG A 141 -39.28 -23.34 -27.81
N GLU A 142 -38.73 -24.54 -27.92
CA GLU A 142 -39.38 -25.66 -28.60
C GLU A 142 -40.68 -26.11 -27.91
N SER A 143 -41.68 -26.43 -28.72
CA SER A 143 -42.94 -27.07 -28.33
C SER A 143 -43.27 -28.14 -29.35
N ALA A 144 -43.53 -29.37 -28.91
CA ALA A 144 -43.66 -30.53 -29.80
C ALA A 144 -45.13 -30.84 -30.17
N ASP A 145 -45.37 -31.13 -31.45
CA ASP A 145 -46.47 -32.00 -31.93
C ASP A 145 -46.09 -32.61 -33.30
N SER A 146 -47.04 -33.25 -33.99
CA SER A 146 -46.84 -34.46 -34.80
C SER A 146 -47.39 -34.41 -36.25
N GLY A 147 -47.13 -35.46 -37.04
CA GLY A 147 -47.70 -35.65 -38.39
C GLY A 147 -47.36 -37.01 -39.04
N LYS A 148 -48.28 -37.52 -39.88
CA LYS A 148 -48.21 -38.78 -40.66
C LYS A 148 -49.01 -38.64 -41.96
N GLU A 149 -48.63 -39.35 -43.04
CA GLU A 149 -49.43 -39.58 -44.26
C GLU A 149 -49.16 -40.99 -44.86
N GLU A 150 -50.03 -41.49 -45.75
CA GLU A 150 -50.11 -42.91 -46.17
C GLU A 150 -50.89 -43.10 -47.52
N SER A 151 -50.72 -44.24 -48.23
CA SER A 151 -51.58 -44.77 -49.34
C SER A 151 -51.57 -43.98 -50.69
N ALA A 152 -52.08 -44.40 -51.88
CA ALA A 152 -52.58 -45.65 -52.54
C ALA A 152 -52.79 -45.36 -54.07
N GLU A 153 -53.16 -46.23 -55.03
CA GLU A 153 -52.96 -47.67 -55.35
C GLU A 153 -53.56 -48.00 -56.77
N GLU A 154 -53.52 -49.27 -57.23
CA GLU A 154 -54.37 -49.95 -58.25
C GLU A 154 -54.06 -49.94 -59.80
N ALA A 155 -54.91 -50.65 -60.58
CA ALA A 155 -54.45 -51.60 -61.64
C ALA A 155 -55.45 -51.92 -62.82
N ALA A 156 -55.30 -53.11 -63.45
CA ALA A 156 -56.27 -53.89 -64.26
C ALA A 156 -56.22 -53.89 -65.85
N PRO A 157 -56.78 -54.91 -66.57
CA PRO A 157 -56.35 -55.34 -67.93
C PRO A 157 -57.48 -55.69 -68.96
N SER A 158 -57.20 -56.44 -70.06
CA SER A 158 -57.82 -57.78 -70.40
C SER A 158 -57.96 -58.20 -71.91
N LYS A 159 -58.10 -59.53 -72.15
CA LYS A 159 -58.69 -60.30 -73.29
C LYS A 159 -57.89 -60.70 -74.57
N ARG A 160 -58.45 -61.67 -75.32
CA ARG A 160 -57.79 -62.69 -76.22
C ARG A 160 -58.40 -62.78 -77.64
N ILE A 161 -57.75 -63.53 -78.55
CA ILE A 161 -58.07 -63.70 -80.00
C ILE A 161 -58.11 -65.22 -80.41
N PRO A 162 -58.88 -65.63 -81.45
CA PRO A 162 -59.12 -67.02 -81.94
C PRO A 162 -57.94 -67.84 -82.54
N PRO A 163 -58.12 -69.16 -82.81
CA PRO A 163 -57.03 -70.14 -82.88
C PRO A 163 -56.51 -70.55 -84.28
N ASP A 164 -57.08 -70.13 -85.42
CA ASP A 164 -56.54 -70.53 -86.75
C ASP A 164 -55.23 -69.81 -87.12
N VAL A 165 -54.67 -69.08 -86.15
CA VAL A 165 -53.29 -68.57 -86.17
C VAL A 165 -52.32 -69.61 -85.60
N GLU A 166 -52.78 -70.55 -84.75
CA GLU A 166 -52.03 -71.17 -83.63
C GLU A 166 -50.69 -71.86 -83.99
N GLU A 167 -50.49 -72.37 -85.20
CA GLU A 167 -49.21 -72.98 -85.60
C GLU A 167 -48.19 -71.95 -86.11
N SER A 168 -48.60 -71.03 -86.97
CA SER A 168 -47.84 -69.81 -87.29
C SER A 168 -47.68 -68.90 -86.06
N LEU A 169 -48.63 -68.96 -85.12
CA LEU A 169 -48.55 -68.33 -83.82
C LEU A 169 -47.45 -68.98 -83.01
N LYS A 170 -47.31 -70.32 -82.95
CA LYS A 170 -46.25 -70.99 -82.17
C LYS A 170 -44.84 -70.67 -82.68
N THR A 171 -44.62 -70.62 -84.00
CA THR A 171 -43.32 -70.17 -84.55
C THR A 171 -43.11 -68.68 -84.32
N ALA A 172 -44.10 -67.83 -84.64
CA ALA A 172 -44.01 -66.41 -84.35
C ALA A 172 -43.94 -66.10 -82.85
N GLU A 173 -44.45 -66.95 -81.95
CA GLU A 173 -44.36 -66.84 -80.48
C GLU A 173 -43.00 -67.28 -79.97
N SER A 174 -42.36 -68.27 -80.61
CA SER A 174 -40.96 -68.61 -80.37
C SER A 174 -40.07 -67.42 -80.74
N ASP A 175 -40.19 -66.91 -81.96
CA ASP A 175 -39.40 -65.77 -82.45
C ASP A 175 -39.73 -64.49 -81.67
N LEU A 176 -41.00 -64.25 -81.35
CA LEU A 176 -41.44 -63.14 -80.49
C LEU A 176 -41.01 -63.34 -79.04
N ALA A 177 -40.87 -64.57 -78.53
CA ALA A 177 -40.33 -64.82 -77.19
C ALA A 177 -38.81 -64.59 -77.15
N GLU A 178 -38.06 -64.99 -78.17
CA GLU A 178 -36.63 -64.69 -78.29
C GLU A 178 -36.39 -63.19 -78.50
N LEU A 179 -37.16 -62.53 -79.37
CA LEU A 179 -37.14 -61.08 -79.52
C LEU A 179 -37.59 -60.35 -78.25
N LYS A 180 -38.63 -60.81 -77.54
CA LYS A 180 -39.02 -60.29 -76.21
C LYS A 180 -37.91 -60.51 -75.19
N HIS A 181 -37.17 -61.61 -75.24
CA HIS A 181 -36.08 -61.90 -74.32
C HIS A 181 -34.86 -61.01 -74.60
N LEU A 182 -34.50 -60.82 -75.87
CA LEU A 182 -33.45 -59.89 -76.30
C LEU A 182 -33.83 -58.43 -75.99
N LEU A 183 -35.08 -58.04 -76.23
CA LEU A 183 -35.62 -56.71 -75.92
C LEU A 183 -35.72 -56.48 -74.39
N ALA A 184 -36.10 -57.49 -73.61
CA ALA A 184 -36.05 -57.43 -72.15
C ALA A 184 -34.59 -57.37 -71.64
N LYS A 185 -33.64 -57.98 -72.36
CA LYS A 185 -32.21 -57.89 -72.05
C LYS A 185 -31.65 -56.50 -72.37
N SER A 186 -32.02 -55.87 -73.49
CA SER A 186 -31.64 -54.49 -73.80
C SER A 186 -32.29 -53.50 -72.83
N PHE A 187 -33.61 -53.60 -72.56
CA PHE A 187 -34.26 -52.76 -71.55
C PHE A 187 -33.65 -52.92 -70.14
N ARG A 188 -33.12 -54.10 -69.78
CA ARG A 188 -32.36 -54.30 -68.54
C ARG A 188 -30.98 -53.64 -68.56
N VAL A 189 -30.35 -53.45 -69.71
CA VAL A 189 -29.11 -52.66 -69.87
C VAL A 189 -29.45 -51.17 -69.80
N ASP A 190 -30.40 -50.69 -70.61
CA ASP A 190 -30.90 -49.31 -70.58
C ASP A 190 -31.31 -48.85 -69.17
N ALA A 191 -31.99 -49.72 -68.40
CA ALA A 191 -32.39 -49.44 -67.03
C ALA A 191 -31.20 -49.31 -66.08
N ARG A 192 -30.16 -50.16 -66.23
CA ARG A 192 -28.92 -50.07 -65.45
C ARG A 192 -28.13 -48.82 -65.80
N GLU A 193 -27.99 -48.49 -67.08
CA GLU A 193 -27.30 -47.28 -67.51
C GLU A 193 -28.05 -46.02 -67.05
N LYS A 194 -29.39 -46.00 -67.13
CA LYS A 194 -30.21 -44.91 -66.57
C LYS A 194 -30.07 -44.79 -65.04
N GLN A 195 -29.96 -45.91 -64.32
CA GLN A 195 -29.71 -45.90 -62.87
C GLN A 195 -28.30 -45.34 -62.56
N GLN A 196 -27.25 -45.86 -63.20
CA GLN A 196 -25.89 -45.35 -63.00
C GLN A 196 -25.77 -43.86 -63.37
N LEU A 197 -26.47 -43.41 -64.41
CA LEU A 197 -26.50 -42.02 -64.84
C LEU A 197 -27.31 -41.12 -63.89
N SER A 198 -28.28 -41.65 -63.12
CA SER A 198 -28.93 -40.90 -62.03
C SER A 198 -28.04 -40.83 -60.78
N GLU A 199 -27.36 -41.91 -60.42
CA GLU A 199 -26.37 -41.96 -59.33
C GLU A 199 -25.19 -41.00 -59.59
N LEU A 200 -24.67 -40.97 -60.82
CA LEU A 200 -23.65 -40.02 -61.28
C LEU A 200 -24.12 -38.56 -61.25
N LYS A 201 -25.41 -38.28 -61.55
CA LYS A 201 -25.95 -36.93 -61.40
C LYS A 201 -26.01 -36.49 -59.94
N LEU A 202 -26.43 -37.37 -59.04
CA LEU A 202 -26.49 -37.08 -57.60
C LEU A 202 -25.09 -36.80 -57.02
N THR A 203 -24.07 -37.58 -57.41
CA THR A 203 -22.69 -37.32 -56.96
C THR A 203 -22.10 -36.03 -57.56
N VAL A 204 -22.43 -35.69 -58.81
CA VAL A 204 -22.02 -34.40 -59.42
C VAL A 204 -22.66 -33.20 -58.72
N GLU A 205 -23.96 -33.23 -58.39
CA GLU A 205 -24.59 -32.13 -57.65
C GLU A 205 -24.05 -32.00 -56.21
N GLN A 206 -23.78 -33.12 -55.52
CA GLN A 206 -23.12 -33.08 -54.21
C GLN A 206 -21.71 -32.49 -54.31
N LEU A 207 -20.91 -32.89 -55.30
CA LEU A 207 -19.55 -32.35 -55.49
C LEU A 207 -19.55 -30.86 -55.84
N LYS A 208 -20.53 -30.36 -56.60
CA LYS A 208 -20.70 -28.91 -56.81
C LYS A 208 -20.95 -28.16 -55.51
N LYS A 209 -21.81 -28.70 -54.64
CA LYS A 209 -22.07 -28.12 -53.32
C LYS A 209 -20.80 -28.13 -52.45
N ASP A 210 -20.10 -29.26 -52.37
CA ASP A 210 -18.84 -29.39 -51.64
C ASP A 210 -17.76 -28.39 -52.12
N VAL A 211 -17.73 -28.07 -53.41
CA VAL A 211 -16.83 -27.03 -53.97
C VAL A 211 -17.28 -25.63 -53.56
N HIS A 212 -18.57 -25.31 -53.68
CA HIS A 212 -19.11 -24.01 -53.27
C HIS A 212 -18.87 -23.73 -51.77
N ASP A 213 -19.21 -24.70 -50.92
CA ASP A 213 -18.95 -24.70 -49.47
C ASP A 213 -17.46 -24.55 -49.11
N ARG A 214 -16.53 -24.82 -50.03
CA ARG A 214 -15.08 -24.64 -49.86
C ARG A 214 -14.60 -23.29 -50.38
N ASP A 215 -15.14 -22.81 -51.50
CA ASP A 215 -14.82 -21.48 -52.04
C ASP A 215 -15.30 -20.37 -51.11
N GLU A 216 -16.47 -20.50 -50.47
CA GLU A 216 -16.90 -19.58 -49.43
C GLU A 216 -15.90 -19.53 -48.26
N LYS A 217 -15.47 -20.69 -47.76
CA LYS A 217 -14.48 -20.79 -46.67
C LYS A 217 -13.12 -20.20 -47.06
N LEU A 218 -12.68 -20.42 -48.29
CA LEU A 218 -11.46 -19.80 -48.84
C LEU A 218 -11.60 -18.28 -48.97
N SER A 219 -12.79 -17.76 -49.31
CA SER A 219 -13.04 -16.31 -49.34
C SER A 219 -12.96 -15.68 -47.95
N GLY A 220 -13.55 -16.33 -46.93
CA GLY A 220 -13.48 -15.89 -45.53
C GLY A 220 -12.05 -15.88 -44.99
N LEU A 221 -11.28 -16.95 -45.21
CA LEU A 221 -9.87 -17.02 -44.82
C LEU A 221 -9.00 -15.96 -45.49
N ARG A 222 -9.27 -15.61 -46.76
CA ARG A 222 -8.57 -14.50 -47.46
C ARG A 222 -8.88 -13.15 -46.83
N ALA A 223 -10.13 -12.90 -46.45
CA ALA A 223 -10.52 -11.68 -45.74
C ALA A 223 -9.87 -11.59 -44.35
N GLU A 224 -9.83 -12.70 -43.59
CA GLU A 224 -9.17 -12.78 -42.28
C GLU A 224 -7.65 -12.52 -42.38
N ILE A 225 -6.96 -13.16 -43.34
CA ILE A 225 -5.53 -12.91 -43.59
C ILE A 225 -5.28 -11.43 -43.92
N SER A 226 -6.14 -10.81 -44.73
CA SER A 226 -6.00 -9.41 -45.12
C SER A 226 -6.13 -8.47 -43.90
N ARG A 227 -7.09 -8.75 -43.01
CA ARG A 227 -7.26 -8.01 -41.75
C ARG A 227 -6.10 -8.22 -40.78
N LEU A 228 -5.61 -9.45 -40.62
CA LEU A 228 -4.46 -9.74 -39.76
C LEU A 228 -3.18 -9.06 -40.28
N GLN A 229 -3.06 -8.82 -41.59
CA GLN A 229 -1.97 -8.03 -42.16
C GLN A 229 -2.09 -6.53 -41.80
N THR A 230 -3.28 -5.93 -41.85
CA THR A 230 -3.48 -4.53 -41.42
C THR A 230 -3.27 -4.37 -39.92
N ASP A 231 -3.79 -5.30 -39.11
CA ASP A 231 -3.66 -5.24 -37.64
C ASP A 231 -2.18 -5.43 -37.22
N LYS A 232 -1.41 -6.29 -37.91
CA LYS A 232 0.05 -6.40 -37.75
C LYS A 232 0.79 -5.10 -38.11
N ALA A 233 0.41 -4.42 -39.19
CA ALA A 233 1.03 -3.16 -39.59
C ALA A 233 0.81 -2.07 -38.53
N ASN A 234 -0.43 -1.92 -38.06
CA ASN A 234 -0.81 -0.97 -37.01
C ASN A 234 -0.03 -1.22 -35.71
N LEU A 235 0.01 -2.47 -35.23
CA LEU A 235 0.75 -2.85 -34.01
C LEU A 235 2.27 -2.63 -34.15
N THR A 236 2.84 -2.75 -35.36
CA THR A 236 4.25 -2.46 -35.60
C THR A 236 4.51 -0.95 -35.47
N GLN A 237 3.65 -0.12 -36.07
CA GLN A 237 3.73 1.34 -35.96
C GLN A 237 3.54 1.84 -34.52
N GLU A 238 2.63 1.22 -33.75
CA GLU A 238 2.46 1.52 -32.32
C GLU A 238 3.69 1.13 -31.50
N LEU A 239 4.29 -0.04 -31.75
CA LEU A 239 5.52 -0.47 -31.06
C LEU A 239 6.69 0.48 -31.29
N ASP A 240 6.91 0.92 -32.53
CA ASP A 240 8.00 1.85 -32.84
C ASP A 240 7.71 3.28 -32.31
N ALA A 241 6.45 3.71 -32.31
CA ALA A 241 6.04 4.94 -31.63
C ALA A 241 6.21 4.87 -30.10
N LEU A 242 5.99 3.70 -29.48
CA LEU A 242 6.20 3.47 -28.05
C LEU A 242 7.70 3.42 -27.69
N ARG A 243 8.53 2.73 -28.48
CA ARG A 243 10.00 2.75 -28.36
C ARG A 243 10.53 4.18 -28.43
N ALA A 244 10.16 4.91 -29.48
CA ALA A 244 10.53 6.31 -29.65
C ALA A 244 9.95 7.26 -28.57
N ARG A 245 9.00 6.83 -27.74
CA ARG A 245 8.55 7.57 -26.54
C ARG A 245 9.32 7.15 -25.28
N HIS A 246 9.60 5.87 -25.12
CA HIS A 246 10.40 5.30 -24.03
C HIS A 246 11.80 5.91 -24.01
N ASP A 247 12.50 5.88 -25.14
CA ASP A 247 13.92 6.22 -25.22
C ASP A 247 14.16 7.73 -24.97
N ARG A 248 13.22 8.59 -25.44
CA ARG A 248 13.20 10.03 -25.13
C ARG A 248 12.62 10.37 -23.74
N GLY A 249 11.79 9.50 -23.18
CA GLY A 249 11.02 9.78 -21.97
C GLY A 249 11.74 9.40 -20.68
N VAL A 250 12.39 8.23 -20.67
CA VAL A 250 13.01 7.62 -19.48
C VAL A 250 14.48 8.03 -19.36
N SER A 251 15.25 7.97 -20.45
CA SER A 251 16.71 8.17 -20.41
C SER A 251 17.08 9.60 -20.00
N GLU A 252 16.77 10.60 -20.83
CA GLU A 252 17.22 11.99 -20.59
C GLU A 252 16.71 12.60 -19.28
N ARG A 253 15.47 12.33 -18.89
CA ARG A 253 14.86 12.98 -17.71
C ARG A 253 15.47 12.49 -16.42
N ASP A 254 15.75 11.21 -16.30
CA ASP A 254 16.27 10.63 -15.07
C ASP A 254 17.80 10.70 -15.02
N LEU A 255 18.49 10.71 -16.17
CA LEU A 255 19.90 11.14 -16.27
C LEU A 255 20.08 12.58 -15.79
N ARG A 256 19.36 13.56 -16.36
CA ARG A 256 19.51 14.98 -15.98
C ARG A 256 19.20 15.24 -14.49
N LYS A 257 18.26 14.50 -13.89
CA LYS A 257 18.00 14.55 -12.43
C LYS A 257 19.18 13.98 -11.63
N ALA A 258 19.71 12.83 -12.05
CA ALA A 258 20.83 12.18 -11.38
C ALA A 258 22.12 13.01 -11.49
N GLU A 259 22.34 13.66 -12.63
CA GLU A 259 23.44 14.60 -12.87
C GLU A 259 23.30 15.84 -11.97
N TYR A 260 22.12 16.46 -11.92
CA TYR A 260 21.85 17.62 -11.05
C TYR A 260 22.02 17.31 -9.55
N GLU A 261 21.47 16.20 -9.05
CA GLU A 261 21.68 15.83 -7.64
C GLU A 261 23.14 15.38 -7.39
N ARG A 262 23.85 14.80 -8.36
CA ARG A 262 25.28 14.50 -8.25
C ARG A 262 26.12 15.78 -8.14
N GLU A 263 25.85 16.79 -8.95
CA GLU A 263 26.52 18.10 -8.91
C GLU A 263 26.30 18.80 -7.56
N LYS A 264 25.04 18.91 -7.15
CA LYS A 264 24.58 19.43 -5.85
C LYS A 264 25.09 18.63 -4.63
N LEU A 265 25.42 17.36 -4.79
CA LEU A 265 26.13 16.57 -3.77
C LEU A 265 27.64 16.83 -3.80
N SER A 266 28.24 17.01 -4.98
CA SER A 266 29.66 17.37 -5.13
C SER A 266 29.99 18.71 -4.46
N GLU A 267 29.15 19.74 -4.65
CA GLU A 267 29.27 21.03 -3.95
C GLU A 267 29.23 20.89 -2.41
N LYS A 268 28.35 20.01 -1.91
CA LYS A 268 28.26 19.74 -0.47
C LYS A 268 29.51 19.04 0.06
N VAL A 269 30.07 18.11 -0.71
CA VAL A 269 31.32 17.42 -0.35
C VAL A 269 32.49 18.41 -0.31
N THR A 270 32.70 19.23 -1.34
CA THR A 270 33.80 20.20 -1.35
C THR A 270 33.68 21.24 -0.24
N LYS A 271 32.45 21.66 0.11
CA LYS A 271 32.22 22.52 1.28
C LYS A 271 32.56 21.81 2.60
N LEU A 272 32.11 20.57 2.80
CA LEU A 272 32.41 19.79 4.01
C LEU A 272 33.92 19.49 4.15
N GLU A 273 34.63 19.27 3.04
CA GLU A 273 36.09 19.13 3.05
C GLU A 273 36.80 20.43 3.46
N ALA A 274 36.30 21.59 3.05
CA ALA A 274 36.80 22.89 3.50
C ALA A 274 36.55 23.10 5.00
N ASP A 275 35.32 22.84 5.47
CA ASP A 275 34.95 22.95 6.89
C ASP A 275 35.78 21.99 7.76
N LEU A 276 36.08 20.77 7.28
CA LEU A 276 36.95 19.81 7.97
C LEU A 276 38.40 20.28 8.04
N LYS A 277 38.95 20.89 6.98
CA LYS A 277 40.31 21.48 7.00
C LYS A 277 40.42 22.61 8.00
N VAL A 278 39.41 23.49 8.08
CA VAL A 278 39.34 24.57 9.08
C VAL A 278 39.26 24.00 10.51
N ARG A 279 38.44 22.97 10.73
CA ARG A 279 38.35 22.30 12.05
C ARG A 279 39.66 21.64 12.47
N ALA A 280 40.35 20.93 11.57
CA ALA A 280 41.64 20.30 11.86
C ALA A 280 42.72 21.34 12.24
N ALA A 281 42.77 22.48 11.55
CA ALA A 281 43.67 23.58 11.90
C ALA A 281 43.33 24.17 13.28
N ALA A 282 42.05 24.38 13.59
CA ALA A 282 41.59 24.87 14.89
C ALA A 282 41.91 23.87 16.04
N GLU A 283 41.77 22.56 15.81
CA GLU A 283 42.13 21.52 16.78
C GLU A 283 43.64 21.50 17.06
N SER A 284 44.49 21.69 16.04
CA SER A 284 45.94 21.81 16.21
C SER A 284 46.31 23.03 17.05
N ALA A 285 45.73 24.21 16.76
CA ALA A 285 45.95 25.43 17.53
C ALA A 285 45.43 25.33 18.98
N LEU A 286 44.37 24.55 19.22
CA LEU A 286 43.86 24.27 20.56
C LEU A 286 44.80 23.36 21.36
N LYS A 287 45.45 22.38 20.72
CA LYS A 287 46.48 21.52 21.33
C LYS A 287 47.74 22.32 21.70
N GLU A 288 48.19 23.20 20.82
CA GLU A 288 49.32 24.10 21.10
C GLU A 288 49.02 25.00 22.32
N LYS A 289 47.84 25.62 22.38
CA LYS A 289 47.40 26.41 23.54
C LYS A 289 47.18 25.59 24.82
N SER A 290 46.79 24.31 24.73
CA SER A 290 46.66 23.48 25.93
C SER A 290 48.03 23.07 26.50
N GLU A 291 49.03 22.86 25.64
CA GLU A 291 50.42 22.73 26.06
C GLU A 291 50.99 24.01 26.68
N GLU A 292 50.73 25.18 26.08
CA GLU A 292 51.13 26.48 26.65
C GLU A 292 50.52 26.69 28.04
N ASN A 293 49.20 26.49 28.17
CA ASN A 293 48.51 26.55 29.46
C ASN A 293 49.07 25.56 30.49
N ARG A 294 49.48 24.36 30.06
CA ARG A 294 50.15 23.39 30.95
C ARG A 294 51.51 23.91 31.41
N ARG A 295 52.34 24.46 30.51
CA ARG A 295 53.64 25.07 30.85
C ARG A 295 53.47 26.27 31.80
N LEU A 296 52.43 27.08 31.61
CA LEU A 296 52.07 28.19 32.49
C LEU A 296 51.61 27.69 33.88
N ALA A 297 50.79 26.64 33.95
CA ALA A 297 50.39 26.02 35.22
C ALA A 297 51.60 25.39 35.96
N ASP A 298 52.47 24.69 35.23
CA ASP A 298 53.73 24.12 35.76
C ASP A 298 54.71 25.21 36.25
N SER A 299 54.61 26.44 35.73
CA SER A 299 55.37 27.61 36.20
C SER A 299 54.70 28.25 37.42
N LEU A 300 53.39 28.47 37.38
CA LEU A 300 52.61 29.05 38.48
C LEU A 300 52.65 28.17 39.74
N ASN A 301 52.69 26.84 39.58
CA ASN A 301 52.90 25.91 40.69
C ASN A 301 54.29 26.07 41.36
N ARG A 302 55.35 26.40 40.61
CA ARG A 302 56.68 26.68 41.19
C ARG A 302 56.66 27.99 41.96
N VAL A 303 56.11 29.04 41.36
CA VAL A 303 55.93 30.35 42.04
C VAL A 303 55.05 30.18 43.29
N HIS A 304 54.06 29.29 43.27
CA HIS A 304 53.25 28.98 44.45
C HIS A 304 54.04 28.21 45.53
N GLN A 305 54.89 27.26 45.15
CA GLN A 305 55.79 26.56 46.09
C GLN A 305 56.86 27.49 46.68
N GLU A 306 57.39 28.43 45.90
CA GLU A 306 58.30 29.48 46.36
C GLU A 306 57.58 30.45 47.29
N ALA A 307 56.37 30.88 46.94
CA ALA A 307 55.53 31.73 47.78
C ALA A 307 55.13 31.02 49.08
N GLU A 308 54.83 29.72 49.06
CA GLU A 308 54.65 28.90 50.26
C GLU A 308 55.94 28.79 51.08
N GLY A 309 57.10 28.61 50.44
CA GLY A 309 58.39 28.56 51.13
C GLY A 309 58.73 29.88 51.82
N LEU A 310 58.50 31.01 51.15
CA LEU A 310 58.59 32.35 51.72
C LEU A 310 57.55 32.58 52.81
N ARG A 311 56.31 32.11 52.61
CA ARG A 311 55.24 32.23 53.60
C ARG A 311 55.54 31.40 54.85
N ARG A 312 56.02 30.17 54.73
CA ARG A 312 56.48 29.34 55.87
C ARG A 312 57.67 29.97 56.61
N ARG A 313 58.59 30.63 55.90
CA ARG A 313 59.66 31.45 56.53
C ARG A 313 59.08 32.64 57.27
N LEU A 314 58.13 33.36 56.66
CA LEU A 314 57.45 34.50 57.25
C LEU A 314 56.53 34.10 58.41
N ASP A 315 55.94 32.90 58.37
CA ASP A 315 55.17 32.28 59.44
C ASP A 315 56.08 31.76 60.56
N THR A 316 57.33 31.37 60.26
CA THR A 316 58.36 31.05 61.28
C THR A 316 58.88 32.32 61.95
N LEU A 317 59.02 33.43 61.21
CA LEU A 317 59.34 34.74 61.76
C LEU A 317 58.17 35.31 62.57
N ASN A 318 56.94 35.17 62.06
CA ASN A 318 55.72 35.51 62.78
C ASN A 318 55.54 34.63 64.01
N ALA A 319 55.87 33.33 63.97
CA ALA A 319 55.83 32.47 65.15
C ALA A 319 56.75 32.99 66.25
N LYS A 320 57.98 33.40 65.92
CA LYS A 320 58.90 34.09 66.85
C LYS A 320 58.41 35.49 67.31
N LEU A 321 57.37 36.01 66.68
CA LEU A 321 56.64 37.23 67.04
C LEU A 321 55.31 36.93 67.78
N THR A 322 54.74 35.72 67.65
CA THR A 322 53.47 35.27 68.24
C THR A 322 53.64 34.20 69.33
N GLU A 323 54.87 33.79 69.65
CA GLU A 323 55.27 33.43 71.03
C GLU A 323 55.03 34.60 72.01
N LYS A 324 54.67 35.79 71.48
CA LYS A 324 54.17 36.96 72.20
C LYS A 324 52.65 37.20 72.07
N LYS A 325 51.88 36.32 71.40
CA LYS A 325 50.40 36.45 71.26
C LYS A 325 49.70 35.18 70.76
N ASP A 326 48.75 34.69 71.56
CA ASP A 326 47.98 33.44 71.37
C ASP A 326 47.02 33.45 70.16
N GLY A 327 46.55 32.26 69.75
CA GLY A 327 45.22 32.13 69.12
C GLY A 327 45.08 31.09 67.99
N ALA A 328 44.34 30.01 68.28
CA ALA A 328 43.97 28.90 67.38
C ALA A 328 43.26 29.27 66.05
N ARG A 329 43.16 28.30 65.11
CA ARG A 329 42.42 28.40 63.84
C ARG A 329 41.46 27.20 63.59
N PRO A 330 40.21 27.43 63.13
CA PRO A 330 39.21 26.38 62.84
C PRO A 330 39.24 25.83 61.39
N PRO A 331 38.47 24.75 61.08
CA PRO A 331 38.52 24.03 59.78
C PRO A 331 37.81 24.72 58.59
N ALA A 332 37.84 24.05 57.43
CA ALA A 332 37.51 24.60 56.10
C ALA A 332 36.04 25.05 55.92
N ALA A 333 35.85 26.06 55.05
CA ALA A 333 34.60 26.78 54.85
C ALA A 333 33.78 26.33 53.63
N ARG A 334 32.47 26.58 53.70
CA ARG A 334 31.50 26.45 52.58
C ARG A 334 31.80 27.49 51.48
N ASP A 335 31.41 27.20 50.23
CA ASP A 335 31.45 28.16 49.11
C ASP A 335 30.02 28.63 48.78
N PRO A 336 29.46 29.62 49.51
CA PRO A 336 28.07 30.07 49.34
C PRO A 336 27.79 30.73 47.98
N GLY A 337 28.81 30.96 47.16
CA GLY A 337 28.68 31.53 45.81
C GLY A 337 28.27 30.52 44.73
N ARG A 338 27.96 29.27 45.06
CA ARG A 338 27.59 28.22 44.08
C ARG A 338 26.08 27.99 43.95
N VAL A 339 25.60 28.05 42.70
CA VAL A 339 24.25 27.65 42.29
C VAL A 339 24.28 26.29 41.60
N VAL A 340 23.32 25.42 41.91
CA VAL A 340 23.01 24.22 41.12
C VAL A 340 21.61 24.38 40.50
N VAL A 341 21.44 23.99 39.24
CA VAL A 341 20.16 24.09 38.51
C VAL A 341 19.68 22.69 38.14
N LEU A 342 18.46 22.33 38.55
CA LEU A 342 17.84 21.01 38.29
C LEU A 342 16.51 21.21 37.55
N LEU A 343 16.41 20.64 36.35
CA LEU A 343 15.40 21.00 35.36
C LEU A 343 14.58 19.77 34.91
N ASP A 344 13.37 19.62 35.45
CA ASP A 344 12.36 18.65 35.00
C ASP A 344 11.66 19.20 33.74
N THR A 345 12.16 18.80 32.57
CA THR A 345 11.66 19.31 31.28
C THR A 345 10.20 18.91 31.00
N HIS A 346 9.73 17.79 31.59
CA HIS A 346 8.37 17.31 31.43
C HIS A 346 7.38 18.17 32.23
N SER A 347 7.72 18.49 33.48
CA SER A 347 6.97 19.45 34.30
C SER A 347 6.81 20.80 33.61
N LEU A 348 7.86 21.33 32.97
CA LEU A 348 7.80 22.63 32.30
C LEU A 348 7.01 22.61 30.98
N PHE A 349 7.01 21.48 30.27
CA PHE A 349 6.47 21.40 28.91
C PHE A 349 4.97 21.67 28.82
N PHE A 350 4.14 21.03 29.66
CA PHE A 350 2.68 21.17 29.56
C PHE A 350 2.17 22.57 29.92
N PRO A 351 2.62 23.22 31.02
CA PRO A 351 2.20 24.58 31.36
C PRO A 351 2.66 25.65 30.38
N ALA A 352 3.84 25.49 29.76
CA ALA A 352 4.29 26.34 28.66
C ALA A 352 3.40 26.15 27.43
N ARG A 353 3.17 24.90 27.01
CA ARG A 353 2.33 24.55 25.86
C ARG A 353 0.88 25.02 26.02
N ALA A 354 0.32 24.94 27.22
CA ALA A 354 -1.04 25.41 27.52
C ALA A 354 -1.21 26.93 27.31
N ARG A 355 -0.11 27.70 27.38
CA ARG A 355 -0.06 29.14 27.14
C ARG A 355 0.44 29.51 25.73
N ASN A 356 0.61 28.52 24.84
CA ASN A 356 1.27 28.66 23.54
C ASN A 356 2.70 29.24 23.62
N LEU A 357 3.42 28.88 24.69
CA LEU A 357 4.81 29.29 24.96
C LEU A 357 5.78 28.11 24.82
N ARG A 358 7.06 28.44 24.64
CA ARG A 358 8.21 27.52 24.76
C ARG A 358 9.16 28.11 25.80
N ILE A 359 9.77 27.30 26.65
CA ILE A 359 10.81 27.80 27.58
C ILE A 359 12.07 28.15 26.79
N ASP A 360 12.65 29.31 27.07
CA ASP A 360 14.01 29.63 26.67
C ASP A 360 14.96 29.08 27.74
N PHE A 361 15.56 27.92 27.45
CA PHE A 361 16.44 27.24 28.41
C PHE A 361 17.79 27.95 28.62
N GLN A 362 18.20 28.84 27.70
CA GLN A 362 19.41 29.64 27.83
C GLN A 362 19.15 30.87 28.71
N ALA A 363 18.07 31.61 28.45
CA ALA A 363 17.62 32.70 29.32
C ALA A 363 17.26 32.20 30.73
N PHE A 364 16.63 31.02 30.83
CA PHE A 364 16.38 30.34 32.10
C PHE A 364 17.68 30.06 32.86
N LEU A 365 18.70 29.48 32.23
CA LEU A 365 19.96 29.17 32.90
C LEU A 365 20.67 30.44 33.40
N ALA A 366 20.65 31.49 32.58
CA ALA A 366 21.19 32.80 32.94
C ALA A 366 20.44 33.42 34.14
N ALA A 367 19.10 33.38 34.15
CA ALA A 367 18.29 33.92 35.25
C ALA A 367 18.39 33.08 36.54
N ALA A 368 18.47 31.75 36.41
CA ALA A 368 18.65 30.84 37.55
C ALA A 368 20.01 31.03 38.24
N THR A 369 21.07 31.26 37.45
CA THR A 369 22.45 31.43 37.94
C THR A 369 22.74 32.86 38.40
N GLY A 370 22.27 33.86 37.66
CA GLY A 370 22.60 35.27 37.88
C GLY A 370 24.12 35.49 37.87
N ASN A 371 24.62 36.21 38.87
CA ASN A 371 26.05 36.48 39.06
C ASN A 371 26.78 35.40 39.89
N ALA A 372 26.13 34.29 40.23
CA ALA A 372 26.74 33.21 41.00
C ALA A 372 27.59 32.27 40.12
N LYS A 373 28.42 31.44 40.75
CA LYS A 373 29.15 30.39 40.04
C LYS A 373 28.23 29.20 39.81
N LEU A 374 28.04 28.79 38.56
CA LEU A 374 27.36 27.53 38.25
C LEU A 374 28.22 26.35 38.76
N GLY A 375 27.67 25.57 39.69
CA GLY A 375 28.27 24.33 40.18
C GLY A 375 27.89 23.13 39.32
N ALA A 376 26.62 23.05 38.92
CA ALA A 376 26.10 22.09 37.94
C ALA A 376 24.75 22.58 37.38
N ALA A 377 24.45 22.23 36.13
CA ALA A 377 23.10 22.28 35.56
C ALA A 377 22.74 20.88 35.07
N VAL A 378 21.58 20.35 35.45
CA VAL A 378 21.13 18.99 35.08
C VAL A 378 19.72 19.04 34.51
N ALA A 379 19.54 18.50 33.32
CA ALA A 379 18.26 18.46 32.61
C ALA A 379 17.74 17.02 32.52
N TYR A 380 16.53 16.80 33.05
CA TYR A 380 15.86 15.50 33.09
C TYR A 380 14.88 15.46 31.90
N VAL A 381 15.22 14.69 30.88
CA VAL A 381 14.51 14.62 29.58
C VAL A 381 13.76 13.31 29.46
N LEU A 382 12.45 13.38 29.26
CA LEU A 382 11.60 12.19 29.13
C LEU A 382 11.26 11.93 27.67
N GLU A 383 11.57 10.73 27.20
CA GLU A 383 11.36 10.28 25.83
C GLU A 383 10.21 9.28 25.81
N ARG A 384 9.26 9.45 24.88
CA ARG A 384 8.25 8.41 24.59
C ARG A 384 8.83 7.44 23.58
N ALA A 385 8.42 6.17 23.63
CA ALA A 385 8.76 5.19 22.60
C ALA A 385 8.44 5.74 21.19
N GLY A 386 9.42 5.69 20.27
CA GLY A 386 9.31 6.23 18.92
C GLY A 386 9.46 7.76 18.78
N SER A 387 9.63 8.51 19.87
CA SER A 387 9.95 9.95 19.79
C SER A 387 11.46 10.18 19.65
N ASN A 388 11.86 11.17 18.84
CA ASN A 388 13.26 11.55 18.67
C ASN A 388 13.52 12.93 19.29
N ALA A 389 14.05 12.94 20.52
CA ALA A 389 14.43 14.18 21.21
C ALA A 389 15.93 14.54 21.02
N ALA A 390 16.68 13.87 20.14
CA ALA A 390 18.13 14.06 20.03
C ALA A 390 18.56 15.51 19.72
N ALA A 391 17.79 16.24 18.91
CA ALA A 391 18.04 17.66 18.63
C ALA A 391 17.77 18.55 19.86
N PHE A 392 16.80 18.19 20.71
CA PHE A 392 16.52 18.90 21.96
C PHE A 392 17.57 18.62 23.04
N LYS A 393 18.04 17.37 23.15
CA LYS A 393 19.13 17.00 24.06
C LYS A 393 20.42 17.75 23.70
N ARG A 394 20.79 17.80 22.41
CA ARG A 394 21.95 18.59 21.94
C ARG A 394 21.83 20.08 22.24
N ALA A 395 20.66 20.69 22.04
CA ALA A 395 20.48 22.11 22.37
C ALA A 395 20.67 22.39 23.87
N LEU A 396 20.19 21.48 24.76
CA LEU A 396 20.43 21.59 26.20
C LEU A 396 21.92 21.40 26.55
N GLU A 397 22.62 20.46 25.91
CA GLU A 397 24.06 20.24 26.06
C GLU A 397 24.86 21.48 25.60
N GLU A 398 24.49 22.09 24.47
CA GLU A 398 25.07 23.34 23.93
C GLU A 398 24.80 24.54 24.84
N PHE A 399 23.67 24.58 25.55
CA PHE A 399 23.40 25.56 26.61
C PHE A 399 24.12 25.27 27.94
N GLY A 400 24.83 24.14 28.07
CA GLY A 400 25.62 23.79 29.26
C GLY A 400 24.91 22.92 30.30
N TYR A 401 23.78 22.28 29.97
CA TYR A 401 23.13 21.30 30.85
C TYR A 401 23.73 19.90 30.66
N LEU A 402 23.96 19.20 31.78
CA LEU A 402 24.16 17.76 31.80
C LEU A 402 22.80 17.08 31.58
N VAL A 403 22.57 16.53 30.39
CA VAL A 403 21.31 15.84 30.07
C VAL A 403 21.32 14.42 30.63
N ARG A 404 20.27 14.07 31.37
CA ARG A 404 19.92 12.69 31.74
C ARG A 404 18.58 12.36 31.09
N SER A 405 18.47 11.25 30.36
CA SER A 405 17.25 10.89 29.63
C SER A 405 16.71 9.51 29.97
N TRP A 406 15.39 9.41 30.11
CA TRP A 406 14.66 8.17 30.37
C TRP A 406 13.56 7.96 29.31
N THR A 407 13.42 6.73 28.84
CA THR A 407 12.20 6.31 28.12
C THR A 407 11.08 6.09 29.14
N ILE A 408 9.89 6.62 28.89
CA ILE A 408 8.73 6.49 29.79
C ILE A 408 7.52 5.86 29.09
N ASP A 409 6.85 4.95 29.79
CA ASP A 409 5.57 4.37 29.40
C ASP A 409 4.41 5.05 30.15
N PRO A 410 3.24 5.27 29.51
CA PRO A 410 2.10 5.90 30.17
C PRO A 410 1.60 5.10 31.37
N GLY A 411 1.72 5.65 32.59
CA GLY A 411 1.33 4.98 33.83
C GLY A 411 2.38 4.02 34.39
N GLY A 412 3.60 4.00 33.84
CA GLY A 412 4.76 3.32 34.44
C GLY A 412 5.33 4.05 35.66
N PRO A 413 6.37 3.50 36.30
CA PRO A 413 7.09 4.17 37.39
C PRO A 413 7.79 5.44 36.90
N GLU A 414 8.12 6.35 37.84
CA GLU A 414 8.69 7.68 37.54
C GLU A 414 10.16 7.82 38.00
N PRO A 415 11.11 7.01 37.49
CA PRO A 415 12.48 6.89 38.05
C PRO A 415 13.32 8.16 37.95
N TRP A 416 12.96 9.11 37.09
CA TRP A 416 13.63 10.40 37.00
C TRP A 416 13.35 11.28 38.22
N LEU A 417 12.22 11.10 38.92
CA LEU A 417 11.89 11.83 40.14
C LEU A 417 12.71 11.35 41.33
N GLU A 418 12.94 10.04 41.44
CA GLU A 418 13.85 9.47 42.45
C GLU A 418 15.29 9.94 42.24
N ALA A 419 15.75 9.95 40.98
CA ALA A 419 17.04 10.53 40.61
C ALA A 419 17.12 12.02 40.98
N LEU A 420 16.13 12.82 40.59
CA LEU A 420 16.04 14.25 40.89
C LEU A 420 16.03 14.54 42.41
N ALA A 421 15.27 13.76 43.20
CA ALA A 421 15.27 13.86 44.66
C ALA A 421 16.62 13.46 45.29
N SER A 422 17.30 12.47 44.71
CA SER A 422 18.66 12.07 45.10
C SER A 422 19.68 13.17 44.80
N ASP A 423 19.64 13.79 43.62
CA ASP A 423 20.51 14.90 43.25
C ASP A 423 20.28 16.14 44.13
N ILE A 424 19.03 16.50 44.46
CA ILE A 424 18.70 17.58 45.41
C ILE A 424 19.45 17.35 46.75
N ARG A 425 19.35 16.13 47.30
CA ARG A 425 20.04 15.75 48.55
C ARG A 425 21.57 15.78 48.40
N ALA A 426 22.09 15.31 47.27
CA ALA A 426 23.53 15.22 47.03
C ALA A 426 24.21 16.60 46.90
N TYR A 427 23.55 17.59 46.28
CA TYR A 427 24.11 18.93 46.12
C TYR A 427 23.96 19.81 47.37
N SER A 428 22.89 19.62 48.16
CA SER A 428 22.52 20.49 49.30
C SER A 428 23.65 20.81 50.29
N PRO A 429 24.53 19.86 50.72
CA PRO A 429 25.60 20.16 51.68
C PRO A 429 26.73 21.05 51.13
N GLY A 430 26.81 21.22 49.81
CA GLY A 430 27.92 21.92 49.13
C GLY A 430 27.51 23.12 48.25
N SER A 431 26.22 23.27 47.92
CA SER A 431 25.68 24.42 47.18
C SER A 431 25.21 25.53 48.12
N GLY A 432 25.47 26.80 47.78
CA GLY A 432 24.80 27.92 48.44
C GLY A 432 23.32 28.04 48.06
N LYS A 433 22.99 27.64 46.83
CA LYS A 433 21.64 27.70 46.27
C LYS A 433 21.36 26.54 45.30
N ILE A 434 20.15 26.00 45.33
CA ILE A 434 19.57 25.13 44.30
C ILE A 434 18.42 25.88 43.62
N VAL A 435 18.32 25.81 42.29
CA VAL A 435 17.15 26.22 41.52
C VAL A 435 16.49 24.97 40.96
N LEU A 436 15.29 24.66 41.45
CA LEU A 436 14.50 23.50 41.02
C LEU A 436 13.38 23.96 40.09
N ALA A 437 13.43 23.55 38.82
CA ALA A 437 12.32 23.69 37.89
C ALA A 437 11.54 22.38 37.81
N SER A 438 10.43 22.28 38.55
CA SER A 438 9.48 21.17 38.49
C SER A 438 8.11 21.59 39.04
N HIS A 439 7.05 20.89 38.63
CA HIS A 439 5.70 21.01 39.18
C HIS A 439 5.28 19.73 39.93
N THR A 440 6.24 18.85 40.26
CA THR A 440 5.98 17.53 40.84
C THR A 440 5.99 17.57 42.37
N ALA A 441 4.79 17.59 42.97
CA ALA A 441 4.60 17.81 44.40
C ALA A 441 5.30 16.79 45.33
N SER A 442 5.58 15.56 44.84
CA SER A 442 6.31 14.52 45.58
C SER A 442 7.78 14.86 45.86
N LEU A 443 8.35 15.88 45.21
CA LEU A 443 9.71 16.38 45.50
C LEU A 443 9.77 17.26 46.75
N ALA A 444 8.64 17.71 47.30
CA ALA A 444 8.60 18.64 48.43
C ALA A 444 9.37 18.17 49.70
N PRO A 445 9.38 16.87 50.09
CA PRO A 445 10.21 16.42 51.21
C PRO A 445 11.71 16.64 50.99
N ALA A 446 12.22 16.32 49.79
CA ALA A 446 13.64 16.52 49.46
C ALA A 446 14.00 18.02 49.41
N VAL A 447 13.07 18.89 48.98
CA VAL A 447 13.23 20.34 49.07
C VAL A 447 13.27 20.82 50.54
N SER A 448 12.38 20.33 51.40
CA SER A 448 12.39 20.67 52.83
C SER A 448 13.66 20.18 53.54
N GLU A 449 14.17 18.99 53.21
CA GLU A 449 15.46 18.49 53.68
C GLU A 449 16.62 19.39 53.24
N ALA A 450 16.64 19.81 51.97
CA ALA A 450 17.63 20.73 51.43
C ALA A 450 17.63 22.07 52.17
N VAL A 451 16.45 22.67 52.38
CA VAL A 451 16.30 23.93 53.12
C VAL A 451 16.68 23.77 54.59
N ALA A 452 16.31 22.66 55.24
CA ALA A 452 16.71 22.35 56.62
C ALA A 452 18.23 22.16 56.78
N SER A 453 18.94 21.71 55.74
CA SER A 453 20.41 21.65 55.73
C SER A 453 21.10 23.01 55.60
N GLY A 454 20.32 24.06 55.28
CA GLY A 454 20.79 25.45 55.11
C GLY A 454 21.06 25.84 53.65
N CYS A 455 20.62 25.05 52.66
CA CYS A 455 20.68 25.42 51.25
C CYS A 455 19.46 26.28 50.87
N VAL A 456 19.66 27.40 50.16
CA VAL A 456 18.54 28.18 49.60
C VAL A 456 17.96 27.42 48.41
N VAL A 457 16.67 27.08 48.43
CA VAL A 457 16.01 26.44 47.27
C VAL A 457 15.01 27.40 46.63
N THR A 458 15.28 27.84 45.40
CA THR A 458 14.33 28.60 44.59
C THR A 458 13.53 27.65 43.69
N LEU A 459 12.20 27.67 43.80
CA LEU A 459 11.31 26.96 42.89
C LEU A 459 11.09 27.78 41.61
N ALA A 460 11.51 27.28 40.46
CA ALA A 460 11.33 27.93 39.18
C ALA A 460 10.13 27.35 38.43
N ALA A 461 9.03 28.09 38.39
CA ALA A 461 7.73 27.54 37.97
C ALA A 461 6.79 28.62 37.42
N PHE A 462 5.78 28.21 36.66
CA PHE A 462 4.67 29.11 36.31
C PHE A 462 3.83 29.39 37.58
N PRO A 463 3.58 30.65 37.98
CA PRO A 463 3.00 30.96 39.29
C PRO A 463 1.65 30.29 39.58
N SER A 464 0.81 30.10 38.56
CA SER A 464 -0.50 29.44 38.68
C SER A 464 -0.45 27.91 38.69
N ASP A 465 0.61 27.26 38.19
CA ASP A 465 0.72 25.79 38.12
C ASP A 465 1.60 25.20 39.22
N ALA A 466 2.46 26.00 39.86
CA ALA A 466 3.31 25.59 40.96
C ALA A 466 2.51 25.01 42.15
N PRO A 467 2.70 23.72 42.53
CA PRO A 467 1.96 23.11 43.63
C PRO A 467 2.20 23.79 44.97
N GLN A 468 1.17 23.88 45.80
CA GLN A 468 1.28 24.53 47.11
C GLN A 468 2.30 23.84 48.03
N ALA A 469 2.44 22.51 47.94
CA ALA A 469 3.45 21.76 48.69
C ALA A 469 4.89 22.19 48.36
N LEU A 470 5.20 22.43 47.08
CA LEU A 470 6.51 22.94 46.65
C LEU A 470 6.69 24.42 47.01
N LYS A 471 5.64 25.25 46.84
CA LYS A 471 5.64 26.67 47.26
C LYS A 471 5.94 26.84 48.76
N SER A 472 5.42 25.95 49.60
CA SER A 472 5.62 25.98 51.05
C SER A 472 6.94 25.32 51.51
N ALA A 473 7.58 24.50 50.67
CA ALA A 473 8.86 23.86 50.98
C ALA A 473 10.08 24.68 50.51
N ALA A 474 9.93 25.42 49.40
CA ALA A 474 10.99 26.25 48.84
C ALA A 474 11.25 27.52 49.66
N SER A 475 12.48 28.05 49.57
CA SER A 475 12.89 29.32 50.18
C SER A 475 12.42 30.56 49.40
N ASP A 476 12.19 30.39 48.09
CA ASP A 476 12.00 31.48 47.12
C ASP A 476 11.32 30.94 45.84
N ILE A 477 10.76 31.79 44.99
CA ILE A 477 10.10 31.42 43.73
C ILE A 477 10.62 32.30 42.58
N LEU A 478 11.17 31.65 41.54
CA LEU A 478 11.50 32.28 40.26
C LEU A 478 10.30 32.13 39.30
N PRO A 479 9.51 33.19 39.04
CA PRO A 479 8.34 33.08 38.18
C PRO A 479 8.76 32.89 36.72
N ILE A 480 8.31 31.79 36.11
CA ILE A 480 8.42 31.60 34.66
C ILE A 480 7.33 32.41 33.98
N GLY A 481 7.75 33.42 33.21
CA GLY A 481 6.91 34.32 32.44
C GLY A 481 7.55 34.70 31.11
N GLU A 482 7.12 35.82 30.52
CA GLU A 482 7.50 36.26 29.17
C GLU A 482 9.01 36.49 28.98
N THR A 483 9.77 36.75 30.05
CA THR A 483 11.24 36.91 30.01
C THR A 483 12.02 35.60 29.98
N LEU A 484 11.39 34.47 30.35
CA LEU A 484 11.98 33.12 30.38
C LEU A 484 11.30 32.17 29.36
N SER A 485 10.51 32.73 28.45
CA SER A 485 9.76 31.97 27.45
C SER A 485 9.57 32.75 26.15
N MET A 486 9.38 32.01 25.06
CA MET A 486 9.16 32.54 23.72
C MET A 486 7.77 32.13 23.23
N PRO A 487 7.13 32.92 22.34
CA PRO A 487 5.96 32.45 21.60
C PRO A 487 6.27 31.14 20.87
N ALA A 488 5.35 30.17 20.92
CA ALA A 488 5.48 28.98 20.09
C ALA A 488 5.36 29.36 18.60
N PHE A 489 6.33 28.93 17.80
CA PHE A 489 6.37 29.19 16.36
C PHE A 489 5.04 28.83 15.70
N HIS A 490 4.34 29.83 15.17
CA HIS A 490 3.30 29.57 14.18
C HIS A 490 3.92 28.84 13.00
N LYS A 491 3.29 27.74 12.57
CA LYS A 491 3.58 27.14 11.26
C LYS A 491 3.05 28.07 10.16
N THR A 492 3.79 29.12 9.84
CA THR A 492 3.70 29.75 8.52
C THR A 492 4.05 28.68 7.48
N GLY A 493 3.17 28.48 6.51
CA GLY A 493 3.39 27.50 5.44
C GLY A 493 4.46 27.99 4.47
N GLY A 494 5.72 27.72 4.77
CA GLY A 494 6.88 28.00 3.92
C GLY A 494 7.61 26.71 3.57
N ALA A 495 7.72 26.40 2.28
CA ALA A 495 8.52 25.29 1.79
C ALA A 495 9.96 25.75 1.54
N TYR A 496 10.91 25.12 2.22
CA TYR A 496 12.36 25.13 1.96
C TYR A 496 12.96 23.80 2.44
#